data_AF-A0A382VMF8-F1
#
_entry.id   AF-A0A382VMF8-F1
#
_cell.length_a   1.000
_cell.length_b   1.000
_cell.length_c   1.000
_cell.angle_alpha   90.00
_cell.angle_beta   90.00
_cell.angle_gamma   90.00
#
_symmetry.space_group_name_H-M   'P 1'
#
loop_
_entity.id
_entity.type
_entity.pdbx_description
1 polymer ?
#
loop_
_entity_poly.entity_id
_entity_poly.type
_entity_poly.pdbx_seq_one_letter_code
_entity_poly.pdbx_strand_id
1 'polypeptide(L)'
;MKNRLKKPNAVIAIAVASGISAPLLNIPIALAQESEDLDLEEIIVTATKRELNMQDVGQSITALSNDDIQRMGIKSMADYVKALPSVVLTAERPGQNDLVMRGITQDAYTWYVDSTVALYLDEQPMTTSSQQVSVRAIDLERVE
;
A
#
# COMPACT_ATOMS: atom_id res chain seq x y z
N MET A 1 -48.30 20.87 11.94
CA MET A 1 -48.17 19.40 11.78
C MET A 1 -46.81 18.95 12.32
N LYS A 2 -46.85 18.11 13.36
CA LYS A 2 -45.91 17.02 13.73
C LYS A 2 -44.47 17.37 14.15
N ASN A 3 -44.36 17.76 15.42
CA ASN A 3 -43.58 17.10 16.47
C ASN A 3 -42.95 15.74 16.08
N ARG A 4 -41.63 15.57 16.23
CA ARG A 4 -40.99 14.29 16.58
C ARG A 4 -39.77 14.54 17.48
N LEU A 5 -40.02 14.48 18.78
CA LEU A 5 -39.03 14.39 19.85
C LEU A 5 -38.10 13.18 19.61
N LYS A 6 -36.78 13.42 19.54
CA LYS A 6 -35.77 12.37 19.72
C LYS A 6 -35.77 11.99 21.21
N LYS A 7 -36.03 10.72 21.49
CA LYS A 7 -36.22 10.17 22.84
C LYS A 7 -34.93 10.26 23.66
N PRO A 8 -35.01 10.53 24.98
CA PRO A 8 -33.85 10.60 25.85
C PRO A 8 -33.31 9.19 26.16
N ASN A 9 -31.98 9.14 26.32
CA ASN A 9 -31.18 7.98 26.70
C ASN A 9 -31.83 7.21 27.85
N ALA A 10 -31.99 5.90 27.66
CA ALA A 10 -32.57 5.00 28.62
C ALA A 10 -31.81 5.08 29.95
N VAL A 11 -32.51 5.57 30.97
CA VAL A 11 -32.10 5.54 32.37
C VAL A 11 -31.87 4.07 32.75
N ILE A 12 -30.62 3.73 33.09
CA ILE A 12 -30.27 2.48 33.76
C ILE A 12 -30.83 2.58 35.17
N ALA A 13 -32.03 2.02 35.37
CA ALA A 13 -32.61 1.84 36.68
C ALA A 13 -32.09 0.52 37.27
N ILE A 14 -31.01 0.59 38.07
CA ILE A 14 -30.64 -0.50 38.96
C ILE A 14 -31.63 -0.47 40.14
N ALA A 15 -32.69 -1.27 40.05
CA ALA A 15 -33.55 -1.56 41.18
C ALA A 15 -32.94 -2.70 42.00
N VAL A 16 -32.40 -2.36 43.17
CA VAL A 16 -32.08 -3.32 44.23
C VAL A 16 -33.38 -3.92 44.74
N ALA A 17 -33.54 -5.24 44.63
CA ALA A 17 -34.58 -5.98 45.33
C ALA A 17 -34.00 -7.31 45.86
N SER A 18 -34.09 -7.43 47.18
CA SER A 18 -33.64 -8.54 48.01
C SER A 18 -34.42 -9.83 47.73
N GLY A 19 -33.69 -10.95 47.66
CA GLY A 19 -34.08 -12.32 48.03
C GLY A 19 -35.44 -12.88 47.57
N ILE A 20 -35.41 -13.74 46.54
CA ILE A 20 -36.06 -15.07 46.47
C ILE A 20 -35.23 -15.87 45.45
N SER A 21 -34.74 -17.04 45.86
CA SER A 21 -33.99 -17.96 45.00
C SER A 21 -34.93 -18.67 44.03
N ALA A 22 -35.05 -18.17 42.81
CA ALA A 22 -35.62 -18.88 41.67
C ALA A 22 -34.49 -19.27 40.71
N PRO A 23 -34.46 -20.50 40.16
CA PRO A 23 -33.44 -20.86 39.18
C PRO A 23 -33.69 -20.03 37.92
N LEU A 24 -32.92 -18.96 37.76
CA LEU A 24 -32.87 -18.17 36.55
C LEU A 24 -32.34 -19.07 35.44
N LEU A 25 -33.20 -19.43 34.50
CA LEU A 25 -32.80 -19.93 33.20
C LEU A 25 -31.85 -18.90 32.58
N ASN A 26 -30.57 -19.24 32.55
CA ASN A 26 -29.51 -18.44 31.96
C ASN A 26 -29.68 -18.49 30.43
N ILE A 27 -30.54 -17.61 29.91
CA ILE A 27 -30.64 -17.38 28.47
C ILE A 27 -29.46 -16.48 28.11
N PRO A 28 -28.42 -16.97 27.41
CA PRO A 28 -27.38 -16.09 26.95
C PRO A 28 -28.01 -15.06 26.00
N ILE A 29 -28.02 -13.80 26.42
CA ILE A 29 -28.33 -12.68 25.54
C ILE A 29 -27.21 -12.64 24.52
N ALA A 30 -27.51 -13.08 23.30
CA ALA A 30 -26.63 -12.89 22.16
C ALA A 30 -26.55 -11.38 21.90
N LEU A 31 -25.52 -10.74 22.44
CA LEU A 31 -25.12 -9.41 22.03
C LEU A 31 -24.66 -9.54 20.58
N ALA A 32 -25.43 -8.95 19.66
CA ALA A 32 -25.00 -8.81 18.28
C ALA A 32 -23.70 -8.00 18.30
N GLN A 33 -22.59 -8.67 17.99
CA GLN A 33 -21.31 -8.00 17.86
C GLN A 33 -21.43 -7.01 16.70
N GLU A 34 -21.27 -5.72 17.02
CA GLU A 34 -21.18 -4.66 16.03
C GLU A 34 -20.05 -5.03 15.08
N SER A 35 -20.40 -5.36 13.84
CA SER A 35 -19.44 -5.64 12.79
C SER A 35 -18.69 -4.34 12.52
N GLU A 36 -17.45 -4.24 13.00
CA GLU A 36 -16.50 -3.29 12.43
C GLU A 36 -16.42 -3.61 10.94
N ASP A 37 -16.95 -2.71 10.11
CA ASP A 37 -16.78 -2.78 8.66
C ASP A 37 -15.26 -2.77 8.40
N LEU A 38 -14.75 -3.92 7.98
CA LEU A 38 -13.39 -4.06 7.50
C LEU A 38 -13.33 -3.37 6.13
N ASP A 39 -13.20 -2.05 6.15
CA ASP A 39 -12.95 -1.28 4.92
C ASP A 39 -11.62 -1.75 4.33
N LEU A 40 -11.67 -2.16 3.06
CA LEU A 40 -10.49 -2.55 2.31
C LEU A 40 -9.64 -1.30 2.06
N GLU A 41 -8.36 -1.38 2.37
CA GLU A 41 -7.43 -0.31 2.10
C GLU A 41 -7.27 -0.12 0.59
N GLU A 42 -7.55 1.11 0.13
CA GLU A 42 -7.47 1.47 -1.28
C GLU A 42 -6.06 1.94 -1.63
N ILE A 43 -5.44 1.27 -2.61
CA ILE A 43 -4.11 1.62 -3.11
C ILE A 43 -4.27 2.45 -4.38
N ILE A 44 -3.97 3.75 -4.29
CA ILE A 44 -3.98 4.67 -5.43
C ILE A 44 -2.60 4.69 -6.09
N VAL A 45 -2.57 4.49 -7.41
CA VAL A 45 -1.37 4.50 -8.24
C VAL A 45 -1.45 5.55 -9.34
N THR A 46 -0.30 6.00 -9.81
CA THR A 46 -0.11 7.02 -10.86
C THR A 46 0.64 6.50 -12.08
N ALA A 47 0.98 5.22 -12.14
CA ALA A 47 1.70 4.60 -13.27
C ALA A 47 1.04 4.82 -14.65
N THR A 48 -0.25 5.17 -14.71
CA THR A 48 -0.98 5.50 -15.96
C THR A 48 -1.13 7.01 -16.22
N LYS A 49 -0.39 7.85 -15.49
CA LYS A 49 -0.49 9.33 -15.45
C LYS A 49 -1.85 9.85 -14.99
N ARG A 50 -2.59 9.02 -14.27
CA ARG A 50 -3.89 9.31 -13.67
C ARG A 50 -3.95 8.55 -12.35
N GLU A 51 -4.48 9.20 -11.32
CA GLU A 51 -4.76 8.57 -10.03
C GLU A 51 -5.89 7.55 -10.21
N LEU A 52 -5.59 6.28 -9.99
CA LEU A 52 -6.53 5.17 -10.10
C LEU A 52 -6.30 4.18 -8.97
N ASN A 53 -7.36 3.50 -8.54
CA ASN A 53 -7.24 2.32 -7.69
C ASN A 53 -6.47 1.23 -8.45
N MET A 54 -5.51 0.58 -7.79
CA MET A 54 -4.71 -0.50 -8.37
C MET A 54 -5.57 -1.65 -8.93
N GLN A 55 -6.76 -1.91 -8.37
CA GLN A 55 -7.69 -2.92 -8.85
C GLN A 55 -8.37 -2.57 -10.19
N ASP A 56 -8.43 -1.28 -10.53
CA ASP A 56 -9.03 -0.79 -11.78
C ASP A 56 -8.00 -0.68 -12.93
N VAL A 57 -6.71 -0.89 -12.66
CA VAL A 57 -5.67 -0.78 -13.67
C VAL A 57 -5.50 -2.09 -14.43
N GLY A 58 -5.70 -2.05 -15.76
CA GLY A 58 -5.55 -3.21 -16.65
C GLY A 58 -4.10 -3.65 -16.94
N GLN A 59 -3.12 -3.18 -16.16
CA GLN A 59 -1.70 -3.52 -16.29
C GLN A 59 -1.17 -4.05 -14.96
N SER A 60 -0.20 -4.96 -15.00
CA SER A 60 0.47 -5.44 -13.79
C SER A 60 1.39 -4.34 -13.24
N ILE A 61 1.07 -3.87 -12.03
CA ILE A 61 1.78 -2.86 -11.25
C ILE A 61 2.13 -3.47 -9.88
N THR A 62 3.24 -3.03 -9.27
CA THR A 62 3.59 -3.40 -7.90
C THR A 62 3.89 -2.13 -7.14
N ALA A 63 3.01 -1.77 -6.20
CA ALA A 63 3.18 -0.60 -5.37
C ALA A 63 3.82 -0.97 -4.02
N LEU A 64 4.81 -0.19 -3.59
CA LEU A 64 5.37 -0.21 -2.24
C LEU A 64 5.00 1.11 -1.56
N SER A 65 4.24 1.04 -0.46
CA SER A 65 3.88 2.21 0.34
C SER A 65 5.05 2.72 1.18
N ASN A 66 4.93 3.92 1.72
CA ASN A 66 5.91 4.45 2.67
C ASN A 66 6.11 3.51 3.87
N ASP A 67 5.01 2.94 4.38
CA ASP A 67 5.04 1.98 5.49
C ASP A 67 5.80 0.70 5.10
N ASP A 68 5.66 0.22 3.86
CA ASP A 68 6.44 -0.92 3.36
C ASP A 68 7.93 -0.57 3.27
N ILE A 69 8.26 0.61 2.74
CA ILE A 69 9.63 1.13 2.64
C ILE A 69 10.28 1.18 4.03
N GLN A 70 9.57 1.70 5.02
CA GLN A 70 10.05 1.77 6.41
C GLN A 70 10.20 0.38 7.04
N ARG A 71 9.17 -0.47 6.93
CA ARG A 71 9.13 -1.80 7.57
C ARG A 71 10.17 -2.75 6.99
N MET A 72 10.42 -2.67 5.68
CA MET A 72 11.44 -3.46 4.99
C MET A 72 12.85 -2.87 5.15
N GLY A 73 12.98 -1.66 5.70
CA GLY A 73 14.26 -0.98 5.86
C GLY A 73 14.93 -0.67 4.53
N ILE A 74 14.14 -0.38 3.49
CA ILE A 74 14.60 -0.05 2.14
C ILE A 74 15.36 1.28 2.19
N LYS A 75 16.63 1.28 1.76
CA LYS A 75 17.49 2.48 1.80
C LYS A 75 18.04 2.86 0.42
N SER A 76 18.21 1.88 -0.45
CA SER A 76 18.75 2.07 -1.80
C SER A 76 17.87 1.42 -2.87
N MET A 77 18.21 1.68 -4.13
CA MET A 77 17.58 1.03 -5.27
C MET A 77 17.70 -0.49 -5.24
N ALA A 78 18.86 -1.00 -4.88
CA ALA A 78 19.05 -2.44 -4.73
C ALA A 78 18.09 -3.06 -3.70
N ASP A 79 17.62 -2.30 -2.70
CA ASP A 79 16.71 -2.83 -1.69
C ASP A 79 15.28 -2.95 -2.19
N TYR A 80 14.74 -1.89 -2.83
CA TYR A 80 13.39 -1.98 -3.37
C TYR A 80 13.32 -2.88 -4.60
N VAL A 81 14.36 -2.95 -5.43
CA VAL A 81 14.39 -3.90 -6.57
C VAL A 81 14.29 -5.35 -6.10
N LYS A 82 14.85 -5.72 -4.93
CA LYS A 82 14.68 -7.07 -4.36
C LYS A 82 13.23 -7.40 -3.99
N ALA A 83 12.40 -6.39 -3.74
CA ALA A 83 10.98 -6.56 -3.45
C ALA A 83 10.14 -6.75 -4.73
N LEU A 84 10.69 -6.40 -5.90
CA LEU A 84 9.98 -6.45 -7.17
C LEU A 84 10.21 -7.80 -7.88
N PRO A 85 9.15 -8.57 -8.17
CA PRO A 85 9.30 -9.93 -8.72
C PRO A 85 9.76 -9.97 -10.19
N SER A 86 9.56 -8.88 -10.94
CA SER A 86 9.83 -8.80 -12.38
C SER A 86 10.95 -7.83 -12.75
N VAL A 87 11.69 -7.31 -11.76
CA VAL A 87 12.78 -6.35 -11.97
C VAL A 87 14.05 -6.90 -11.33
N VAL A 88 15.14 -6.86 -12.06
CA VAL A 88 16.46 -7.31 -11.58
C VAL A 88 17.48 -6.20 -11.86
N LEU A 89 18.32 -5.93 -10.88
CA LEU A 89 19.47 -5.06 -11.02
C LEU A 89 20.68 -5.93 -11.38
N THR A 90 21.20 -5.82 -12.61
CA THR A 90 22.30 -6.67 -13.11
C THR A 90 23.67 -6.04 -12.89
N ALA A 91 23.74 -4.71 -12.82
CA ALA A 91 24.92 -3.97 -12.39
C ALA A 91 24.50 -2.77 -11.54
N GLU A 92 25.20 -2.56 -10.43
CA GLU A 92 25.03 -1.42 -9.54
C GLU A 92 26.36 -0.68 -9.42
N ARG A 93 26.43 0.53 -9.96
CA ARG A 93 27.55 1.46 -9.80
C ARG A 93 27.00 2.83 -9.45
N PRO A 94 27.75 3.67 -8.73
CA PRO A 94 27.33 5.04 -8.46
C PRO A 94 26.99 5.79 -9.76
N GLY A 95 25.72 6.15 -9.94
CA GLY A 95 25.23 6.83 -11.14
C GLY A 95 25.08 5.97 -12.40
N GLN A 96 25.39 4.67 -12.36
CA GLN A 96 25.17 3.75 -13.48
C GLN A 96 24.55 2.46 -12.97
N ASN A 97 23.31 2.22 -13.35
CA ASN A 97 22.58 1.02 -12.97
C ASN A 97 21.94 0.40 -14.21
N ASP A 98 21.97 -0.91 -14.27
CA ASP A 98 21.35 -1.70 -15.33
C ASP A 98 20.16 -2.46 -14.77
N LEU A 99 18.95 -2.00 -15.13
CA LEU A 99 17.70 -2.68 -14.79
C LEU A 99 17.28 -3.59 -15.93
N VAL A 100 16.87 -4.80 -15.55
CA VAL A 100 16.22 -5.78 -16.42
C VAL A 100 14.80 -5.97 -15.93
N MET A 101 13.83 -5.68 -16.79
CA MET A 101 12.41 -5.87 -16.47
C MET A 101 11.84 -6.97 -17.35
N ARG A 102 11.17 -7.96 -16.75
CA ARG A 102 10.54 -9.10 -17.45
C ARG A 102 11.48 -9.82 -18.42
N GLY A 103 12.77 -9.88 -18.09
CA GLY A 103 13.81 -10.50 -18.92
C GLY A 103 14.28 -9.68 -20.12
N ILE A 104 13.75 -8.48 -20.33
CA ILE A 104 14.18 -7.55 -21.38
C ILE A 104 15.37 -6.77 -20.87
N THR A 105 16.51 -6.94 -21.54
CA THR A 105 17.78 -6.30 -21.19
C THR A 105 18.40 -5.67 -22.42
N GLN A 106 19.27 -4.70 -22.16
CA GLN A 106 20.25 -4.22 -23.11
C GLN A 106 21.65 -4.75 -22.75
N ASP A 107 22.65 -4.39 -23.55
CA ASP A 107 24.05 -4.59 -23.20
C ASP A 107 24.49 -3.57 -22.13
N ALA A 108 24.85 -4.10 -20.94
CA ALA A 108 25.29 -3.34 -19.77
C ALA A 108 26.60 -2.55 -19.95
N TYR A 109 27.40 -2.88 -20.97
CA TYR A 109 28.73 -2.28 -21.16
C TYR A 109 28.80 -1.22 -22.26
N THR A 110 27.72 -1.01 -23.01
CA THR A 110 27.74 -0.17 -24.22
C THR A 110 26.96 1.13 -24.00
N TRP A 111 27.69 2.22 -23.71
CA TRP A 111 27.15 3.54 -23.36
C TRP A 111 26.39 4.31 -24.46
N TYR A 112 26.23 3.72 -25.65
CA TYR A 112 25.47 4.29 -26.76
C TYR A 112 24.12 3.59 -26.99
N VAL A 113 23.76 2.64 -26.13
CA VAL A 113 22.48 1.91 -26.23
C VAL A 113 21.48 2.52 -25.24
N ASP A 114 20.26 2.74 -25.73
CA ASP A 114 19.17 3.26 -24.91
C ASP A 114 18.61 2.19 -23.97
N SER A 115 18.41 2.57 -22.71
CA SER A 115 17.87 1.73 -21.64
C SER A 115 16.53 1.12 -22.04
N THR A 116 16.42 -0.22 -21.96
CA THR A 116 15.18 -0.95 -22.23
C THR A 116 14.13 -0.80 -21.14
N VAL A 117 14.56 -0.39 -19.94
CA VAL A 117 13.69 -0.07 -18.80
C VAL A 117 13.71 1.44 -18.61
N ALA A 118 12.56 2.03 -18.32
CA ALA A 118 12.46 3.45 -17.98
C ALA A 118 12.24 3.60 -16.47
N LEU A 119 13.04 4.47 -15.85
CA LEU A 119 12.89 4.97 -14.49
C LEU A 119 12.33 6.39 -14.52
N TYR A 120 11.32 6.63 -13.71
CA TYR A 120 10.70 7.94 -13.50
C TYR A 120 10.78 8.31 -12.01
N LEU A 121 10.96 9.60 -11.73
CA LEU A 121 10.82 10.20 -10.42
C LEU A 121 9.90 11.41 -10.58
N ASP A 122 8.77 11.42 -9.86
CA ASP A 122 7.73 12.46 -9.99
C ASP A 122 7.37 12.77 -11.45
N GLU A 123 7.12 11.71 -12.23
CA GLU A 123 6.80 11.75 -13.67
C GLU A 123 7.92 12.30 -14.57
N GLN A 124 9.08 12.66 -14.01
CA GLN A 124 10.26 13.08 -14.76
C GLN A 124 11.12 11.87 -15.13
N PRO A 125 11.52 11.72 -16.40
CA PRO A 125 12.37 10.61 -16.80
C PRO A 125 13.77 10.78 -16.18
N MET A 126 14.19 9.80 -15.39
CA MET A 126 15.55 9.66 -14.85
C MET A 126 16.40 8.71 -15.67
N THR A 127 15.86 8.24 -16.80
CA THR A 127 16.49 7.28 -17.69
C THR A 127 17.45 7.99 -18.62
N THR A 128 18.70 7.55 -18.65
CA THR A 128 19.68 8.00 -19.63
C THR A 128 20.29 6.80 -20.36
N SER A 129 21.04 7.04 -21.44
CA SER A 129 21.63 5.98 -22.27
C SER A 129 22.58 5.13 -21.43
N SER A 130 22.20 3.88 -21.16
CA SER A 130 22.96 2.93 -20.33
C SER A 130 23.37 3.41 -18.94
N GLN A 131 22.66 4.41 -18.38
CA GLN A 131 22.88 4.88 -17.02
C GLN A 131 21.53 5.23 -16.38
N GLN A 132 21.06 4.41 -15.44
CA GLN A 132 20.01 4.83 -14.52
C GLN A 132 20.59 5.38 -13.23
N VAL A 133 20.07 6.54 -12.83
CA VAL A 133 20.40 7.15 -11.55
C VAL A 133 19.78 6.33 -10.43
N SER A 134 20.55 6.00 -9.39
CA SER A 134 19.98 5.38 -8.19
C SER A 134 19.25 6.44 -7.38
N VAL A 135 17.93 6.31 -7.28
CA VAL A 135 17.12 7.11 -6.36
C VAL A 135 17.25 6.52 -4.96
N ARG A 136 17.40 7.37 -3.95
CA ARG A 136 17.45 6.94 -2.55
C ARG A 136 16.04 6.91 -1.97
N ALA A 137 15.74 5.90 -1.17
CA ALA A 137 14.40 5.72 -0.60
C ALA A 137 14.11 6.57 0.65
N ILE A 138 15.00 7.50 1.01
CA ILE A 138 14.87 8.29 2.25
C ILE A 138 13.70 9.28 2.24
N ASP A 139 13.32 9.74 1.06
CA ASP A 139 12.29 10.77 0.85
C ASP A 139 11.28 10.33 -0.23
N LEU A 140 10.98 9.04 -0.25
CA LEU A 140 10.00 8.45 -1.17
C LEU A 140 8.67 8.22 -0.45
N GLU A 141 7.60 8.73 -1.02
CA GLU A 141 6.25 8.42 -0.58
C GLU A 141 5.85 6.98 -0.98
N ARG A 142 6.17 6.58 -2.21
CA ARG A 142 5.88 5.25 -2.74
C ARG A 142 6.81 4.90 -3.90
N VAL A 143 6.82 3.61 -4.26
CA VAL A 143 7.38 3.08 -5.51
C VAL A 143 6.27 2.34 -6.24
N GLU A 144 6.17 2.48 -7.56
CA GLU A 144 5.16 1.82 -8.41
C GLU A 144 5.75 1.17 -9.67
#